data_AF-A0A8H5FWF3-F1
#
_entry.id   AF-A0A8H5FWF3-F1
#
_cell.length_a   1.000
_cell.length_b   1.000
_cell.length_c   1.000
_cell.angle_alpha   90.00
_cell.angle_beta   90.00
_cell.angle_gamma   90.00
#
_symmetry.space_group_name_H-M   'P 1'
#
loop_
_entity.id
_entity.type
_entity.pdbx_description
1 polymer ?
#
loop_
_entity_poly.entity_id
_entity_poly.type
_entity_poly.pdbx_seq_one_letter_code
_entity_poly.pdbx_strand_id
1 'polypeptide(L)'
;MPLWNRGTSKRTEDFDASKRRTHTNPRAAAALKAGPLEVRLRKNTEIEKANIARRQKRLEHLGDPSKPDGSDTASLVTIEDHEFQHIRKSKTWREMWGDLLGSRFHFWANEEDAKEKREECCWSQIYTYTEYTKSVLTI
;
A
#
# COMPACT_ATOMS: atom_id res chain seq x y z
N MET A 1 -21.74 -34.43 -35.44
CA MET A 1 -21.97 -33.53 -34.28
C MET A 1 -20.82 -32.53 -34.23
N PRO A 2 -21.02 -31.21 -34.35
CA PRO A 2 -19.87 -30.30 -34.41
C PRO A 2 -19.30 -30.04 -33.01
N LEU A 3 -17.99 -30.18 -32.92
CA LEU A 3 -17.14 -29.88 -31.76
C LEU A 3 -17.29 -28.41 -31.36
N TRP A 4 -17.52 -28.15 -30.08
CA TRP A 4 -17.54 -26.82 -29.50
C TRP A 4 -16.17 -26.14 -29.65
N ASN A 5 -16.09 -25.13 -30.51
CA ASN A 5 -14.95 -24.22 -30.54
C ASN A 5 -14.96 -23.41 -29.23
N ARG A 6 -14.03 -23.73 -28.33
CA ARG A 6 -13.77 -22.91 -27.14
C ARG A 6 -13.35 -21.52 -27.61
N GLY A 7 -14.20 -20.54 -27.31
CA GLY A 7 -14.06 -19.10 -27.56
C GLY A 7 -12.76 -18.64 -28.22
N THR A 8 -12.77 -18.56 -29.55
CA THR A 8 -11.90 -17.61 -30.23
C THR A 8 -12.36 -16.22 -29.81
N SER A 9 -11.42 -15.41 -29.32
CA SER A 9 -11.73 -14.02 -28.93
C SER A 9 -12.41 -13.32 -30.11
N LYS A 10 -13.36 -12.40 -29.87
CA LYS A 10 -13.98 -11.59 -30.93
C LYS A 10 -13.01 -10.66 -31.69
N ARG A 11 -11.69 -10.77 -31.47
CA ARG A 11 -10.68 -9.97 -32.16
C ARG A 11 -10.13 -10.71 -33.37
N THR A 12 -9.99 -9.97 -34.47
CA THR A 12 -9.22 -10.36 -35.65
C THR A 12 -7.80 -10.76 -35.26
N GLU A 13 -7.33 -11.89 -35.77
CA GLU A 13 -6.02 -12.49 -35.47
C GLU A 13 -4.84 -11.55 -35.80
N ASP A 14 -5.03 -10.63 -36.75
CA ASP A 14 -4.01 -9.67 -37.24
C ASP A 14 -3.92 -8.35 -36.45
N PHE A 15 -4.37 -8.30 -35.20
CA PHE A 15 -4.27 -7.06 -34.43
C PHE A 15 -2.81 -6.80 -33.99
N ASP A 16 -2.19 -5.84 -34.69
CA ASP A 16 -0.84 -5.31 -34.48
C ASP A 16 -0.51 -5.21 -32.98
N ALA A 17 0.57 -5.90 -32.58
CA ALA A 17 1.04 -5.94 -31.20
C ALA A 17 1.33 -4.55 -30.63
N SER A 18 1.73 -3.59 -31.47
CA SER A 18 1.99 -2.20 -31.07
C SER A 18 0.71 -1.40 -30.80
N LYS A 19 -0.42 -1.79 -31.41
CA LYS A 19 -1.74 -1.21 -31.18
C LYS A 19 -2.51 -1.90 -30.06
N ARG A 20 -2.02 -3.06 -29.59
CA ARG A 20 -2.51 -3.65 -28.35
C ARG A 20 -2.26 -2.58 -27.29
N ARG A 21 -3.34 -2.08 -26.67
CA ARG A 21 -3.23 -1.34 -25.41
C ARG A 21 -2.65 -2.32 -24.38
N THR A 22 -1.35 -2.52 -24.37
CA THR A 22 -0.64 -3.06 -23.22
C THR A 22 -0.73 -1.98 -22.16
N HIS A 23 -1.55 -2.25 -21.15
CA HIS A 23 -2.11 -1.27 -20.23
C HIS A 23 -1.08 -0.79 -19.20
N THR A 24 -0.04 -0.11 -19.64
CA THR A 24 0.81 0.68 -18.74
C THR A 24 1.15 1.96 -19.47
N ASN A 25 0.36 3.01 -19.22
CA ASN A 25 0.74 4.34 -19.68
C ASN A 25 1.85 4.83 -18.73
N PRO A 26 3.13 4.81 -19.15
CA PRO A 26 4.25 5.11 -18.25
C PRO A 26 4.17 6.55 -17.75
N ARG A 27 3.63 7.46 -18.58
CA ARG A 27 3.43 8.87 -18.21
C ARG A 27 2.37 9.02 -17.12
N ALA A 28 1.28 8.27 -17.21
CA ALA A 28 0.25 8.28 -16.17
C ALA A 28 0.75 7.64 -14.86
N ALA A 29 1.53 6.55 -14.94
CA ALA A 29 2.15 5.93 -13.78
C ALA A 29 3.16 6.86 -13.09
N ALA A 30 4.00 7.54 -13.88
CA ALA A 30 4.94 8.53 -13.37
C ALA A 30 4.22 9.72 -12.72
N ALA A 31 3.17 10.24 -13.35
CA ALA A 31 2.37 11.32 -12.81
C ALA A 31 1.65 10.94 -11.50
N LEU A 32 1.14 9.71 -11.40
CA LEU A 32 0.54 9.19 -10.17
C LEU A 32 1.58 9.03 -9.06
N LYS A 33 2.79 8.54 -9.39
CA LYS A 33 3.87 8.40 -8.40
C LYS A 33 4.35 9.77 -7.88
N ALA A 34 4.47 10.76 -8.76
CA ALA A 34 4.83 12.13 -8.41
C ALA A 34 3.69 12.92 -7.75
N GLY A 35 2.48 12.35 -7.69
CA GLY A 35 1.31 13.00 -7.14
C GLY A 35 1.37 13.15 -5.61
N PRO A 36 0.54 14.04 -5.03
CA PRO A 36 0.44 14.19 -3.58
C PRO A 36 0.09 12.88 -2.89
N LEU A 37 0.64 12.67 -1.69
CA LEU A 37 0.43 11.45 -0.88
C LEU A 37 -1.07 11.15 -0.70
N GLU A 38 -1.88 12.18 -0.43
CA GLU A 38 -3.32 12.03 -0.26
C GLU A 38 -4.01 11.45 -1.51
N VAL A 39 -3.62 11.92 -2.68
CA VAL A 39 -4.17 11.45 -3.96
C VAL A 39 -3.78 9.99 -4.19
N ARG A 40 -2.55 9.62 -3.86
CA ARG A 40 -2.07 8.23 -3.96
C ARG A 40 -2.80 7.31 -3.00
N LEU A 41 -3.00 7.72 -1.75
CA LEU A 41 -3.76 6.97 -0.75
C LEU A 41 -5.21 6.76 -1.19
N ARG A 42 -5.90 7.82 -1.65
CA ARG A 42 -7.25 7.71 -2.22
C ARG A 42 -7.29 6.70 -3.38
N LYS A 43 -6.31 6.77 -4.30
CA LYS A 43 -6.25 5.84 -5.43
C LYS A 43 -6.05 4.40 -4.99
N ASN A 44 -5.23 4.16 -3.97
CA ASN A 44 -5.06 2.83 -3.40
C ASN A 44 -6.39 2.28 -2.84
N THR A 45 -7.21 3.12 -2.18
CA THR A 45 -8.53 2.69 -1.71
C THR A 45 -9.44 2.21 -2.84
N GLU A 46 -9.42 2.92 -3.97
CA GLU A 46 -10.24 2.59 -5.14
C GLU A 46 -9.75 1.28 -5.78
N ILE A 47 -8.43 1.12 -5.88
CA ILE A 47 -7.80 -0.08 -6.43
C ILE A 47 -8.14 -1.30 -5.57
N GLU A 48 -8.06 -1.19 -4.24
CA GLU A 48 -8.41 -2.28 -3.34
C GLU A 48 -9.88 -2.68 -3.45
N LYS A 49 -10.80 -1.71 -3.43
CA LYS A 49 -12.24 -1.98 -3.63
C LYS A 49 -12.49 -2.71 -4.95
N ALA A 50 -11.86 -2.26 -6.03
CA ALA A 50 -11.97 -2.91 -7.33
C ALA A 50 -11.34 -4.33 -7.32
N ASN A 51 -10.21 -4.52 -6.65
CA ASN A 51 -9.55 -5.82 -6.53
C ASN A 51 -10.38 -6.80 -5.70
N ILE A 52 -11.04 -6.37 -4.63
CA ILE A 52 -11.97 -7.19 -3.85
C ILE A 52 -13.11 -7.67 -4.74
N ALA A 53 -13.73 -6.77 -5.51
CA ALA A 53 -14.80 -7.14 -6.45
C ALA A 53 -14.33 -8.13 -7.52
N ARG A 54 -13.11 -7.96 -8.05
CA ARG A 54 -12.51 -8.91 -9.02
C ARG A 54 -12.26 -10.28 -8.39
N ARG A 55 -11.72 -10.32 -7.17
CA ARG A 55 -11.50 -11.57 -6.41
C ARG A 55 -12.82 -12.29 -6.16
N GLN A 56 -13.86 -11.55 -5.79
CA GLN A 56 -15.19 -12.13 -5.59
C GLN A 56 -15.73 -12.75 -6.88
N LYS A 57 -15.64 -12.06 -8.02
CA LYS A 57 -16.04 -12.63 -9.32
C LYS A 57 -15.27 -13.88 -9.68
N ARG A 58 -13.96 -13.90 -9.40
CA ARG A 58 -13.13 -15.09 -9.59
C ARG A 58 -13.59 -16.26 -8.72
N LEU A 59 -13.94 -16.01 -7.46
CA LEU A 59 -14.52 -17.02 -6.58
C LEU A 59 -15.87 -17.54 -7.10
N GLU A 60 -16.73 -16.65 -7.60
CA GLU A 60 -18.01 -17.03 -8.19
C GLU A 60 -17.84 -17.88 -9.44
N HIS A 61 -16.87 -17.56 -10.29
CA HIS A 61 -16.53 -18.36 -11.48
C HIS A 61 -15.96 -19.73 -11.12
N LEU A 62 -15.13 -19.82 -10.08
CA LEU A 62 -14.62 -21.10 -9.58
C LEU A 62 -15.74 -22.01 -9.06
N GLY A 63 -16.78 -21.43 -8.44
CA GLY A 63 -17.96 -22.17 -8.00
C GLY A 63 -18.93 -22.53 -9.13
N ASP A 64 -19.09 -21.63 -10.10
CA ASP A 64 -19.94 -21.80 -11.28
C ASP A 64 -19.25 -21.22 -12.53
N PRO A 65 -18.64 -22.09 -13.37
CA PRO A 65 -17.90 -21.66 -14.56
C PRO A 65 -18.75 -20.96 -15.63
N SER A 66 -20.09 -20.98 -15.52
CA SER A 66 -20.96 -20.22 -16.42
C SER A 66 -20.92 -18.71 -16.18
N LYS A 67 -20.50 -18.29 -14.97
CA LYS A 67 -20.31 -16.88 -14.62
C LYS A 67 -19.02 -16.32 -15.23
N PRO A 68 -18.94 -15.02 -15.53
CA PRO A 68 -17.72 -14.42 -16.05
C PRO A 68 -16.60 -14.39 -15.00
N ASP A 69 -15.39 -14.81 -15.37
CA ASP A 69 -14.21 -14.72 -14.50
C ASP A 69 -13.83 -13.26 -14.20
N GLY A 70 -13.27 -13.03 -13.01
CA GLY A 70 -12.71 -11.76 -12.61
C GLY A 70 -11.40 -11.46 -13.34
N SER A 71 -11.27 -10.24 -13.87
CA SER A 71 -10.02 -9.75 -14.46
C SER A 71 -8.87 -9.74 -13.45
N ASP A 72 -7.64 -9.62 -13.94
CA ASP A 72 -6.46 -9.46 -13.09
C ASP A 72 -6.56 -8.27 -12.14
N THR A 73 -5.97 -8.45 -10.95
CA THR A 73 -5.90 -7.42 -9.92
C THR A 73 -4.84 -6.39 -10.28
N ALA A 74 -5.11 -5.12 -9.99
CA ALA A 74 -4.15 -4.05 -10.16
C ALA A 74 -3.26 -3.90 -8.93
N SER A 75 -2.00 -3.53 -9.15
CA SER A 75 -1.07 -3.19 -8.06
C SER A 75 -1.42 -1.84 -7.43
N LEU A 76 -1.09 -1.69 -6.15
CA LEU A 76 -1.19 -0.41 -5.44
C LEU A 76 -0.09 0.56 -5.88
N VAL A 77 -0.36 1.85 -5.75
CA VAL A 77 0.64 2.90 -5.89
C VAL A 77 1.55 2.87 -4.67
N THR A 78 2.86 2.86 -4.93
CA THR A 78 3.89 2.83 -3.88
C THR A 78 3.83 4.08 -3.00
N ILE A 79 3.95 3.85 -1.70
CA ILE A 79 4.14 4.87 -0.66
C ILE A 79 5.53 4.63 -0.09
N GLU A 80 6.30 5.71 0.05
CA GLU A 80 7.70 5.65 0.49
C GLU A 80 7.83 5.69 2.02
N ASP A 81 8.94 5.22 2.56
CA ASP A 81 9.17 5.09 4.01
C ASP A 81 9.04 6.43 4.74
N HIS A 82 9.53 7.52 4.14
CA HIS A 82 9.42 8.86 4.71
C HIS A 82 7.96 9.33 4.82
N GLU A 83 7.09 8.85 3.95
CA GLU A 83 5.66 9.15 3.96
C GLU A 83 4.95 8.34 5.04
N PHE A 84 5.34 7.09 5.25
CA PHE A 84 4.89 6.31 6.41
C PHE A 84 5.28 6.97 7.73
N GLN A 85 6.49 7.52 7.82
CA GLN A 85 6.93 8.29 8.99
C GLN A 85 6.09 9.57 9.17
N HIS A 86 5.77 10.28 8.09
CA HIS A 86 4.89 11.45 8.13
C HIS A 86 3.49 11.10 8.66
N ILE A 87 2.90 10.02 8.16
CA ILE A 87 1.58 9.54 8.64
C ILE A 87 1.67 9.09 10.11
N ARG A 88 2.75 8.42 10.52
CA ARG A 88 2.94 7.98 11.91
C ARG A 88 3.00 9.16 12.88
N LYS A 89 3.83 10.16 12.57
CA LYS A 89 4.11 11.30 13.46
C LYS A 89 2.97 12.32 13.51
N SER A 90 2.14 12.37 12.47
CA SER A 90 1.01 13.30 12.42
C SER A 90 -0.29 12.64 12.88
N LYS A 91 -0.83 13.10 14.02
CA LYS A 91 -2.11 12.61 14.56
C LYS A 91 -3.25 12.72 13.54
N THR A 92 -3.36 13.85 12.84
CA THR A 92 -4.42 14.08 11.85
C THR A 92 -4.32 13.11 10.69
N TRP A 93 -3.11 12.86 10.17
CA TRP A 93 -2.91 11.89 9.09
C TRP A 93 -3.17 10.46 9.54
N ARG A 94 -2.74 10.11 10.76
CA ARG A 94 -2.97 8.78 11.34
C ARG A 94 -4.45 8.48 11.53
N GLU A 95 -5.24 9.47 11.95
CA GLU A 95 -6.70 9.36 12.07
C GLU A 95 -7.38 9.27 10.69
N MET A 96 -6.95 10.06 9.71
CA MET A 96 -7.58 10.06 8.38
C MET A 96 -7.25 8.81 7.54
N TRP A 97 -6.02 8.30 7.66
CA TRP A 97 -5.49 7.28 6.74
C TRP A 97 -5.02 6.00 7.41
N GLY A 98 -4.98 5.93 8.75
CA GLY A 98 -4.52 4.75 9.49
C GLY A 98 -5.34 3.51 9.15
N ASP A 99 -6.67 3.63 9.16
CA ASP A 99 -7.58 2.52 8.86
C ASP A 99 -7.35 1.93 7.45
N LEU A 100 -6.97 2.77 6.50
CA LEU A 100 -6.66 2.34 5.13
C LEU A 100 -5.36 1.54 5.07
N LEU A 101 -4.33 1.96 5.81
CA LEU A 101 -3.05 1.26 5.85
C LEU A 101 -3.14 -0.05 6.65
N GLY A 102 -4.22 -0.20 7.42
CA GLY A 102 -4.61 -1.43 8.07
C GLY A 102 -3.76 -1.77 9.29
N SER A 103 -4.06 -2.91 9.90
CA SER A 103 -3.50 -3.29 11.20
C SER A 103 -1.97 -3.38 11.19
N ARG A 104 -1.36 -3.79 10.06
CA ARG A 104 0.10 -3.87 9.93
C ARG A 104 0.78 -2.53 10.14
N PHE A 105 0.21 -1.46 9.60
CA PHE A 105 0.71 -0.11 9.82
C PHE A 105 0.60 0.29 11.29
N HIS A 106 -0.53 0.01 11.94
CA HIS A 106 -0.71 0.33 13.35
C HIS A 106 0.26 -0.42 14.26
N PHE A 107 0.52 -1.71 14.00
CA PHE A 107 1.51 -2.49 14.73
C PHE A 107 2.91 -1.88 14.58
N TRP A 108 3.34 -1.66 13.35
CA TRP A 108 4.64 -1.04 13.07
C TRP A 108 4.77 0.34 13.72
N ALA A 109 3.76 1.20 13.56
CA ALA A 109 3.76 2.54 14.12
C ALA A 109 3.87 2.52 15.65
N ASN A 110 3.14 1.62 16.32
CA ASN A 110 3.20 1.46 17.77
C ASN A 110 4.56 0.92 18.25
N GLU A 111 5.18 0.01 17.50
CA GLU A 111 6.53 -0.50 17.80
C GLU A 111 7.58 0.60 17.69
N GLU A 112 7.54 1.41 16.64
CA GLU A 112 8.45 2.54 16.45
C GLU A 112 8.24 3.61 17.53
N ASP A 113 6.99 3.95 17.86
CA ASP A 113 6.68 4.88 18.96
C ASP A 113 7.21 4.35 20.30
N ALA A 114 7.19 3.02 20.52
CA ALA A 114 7.72 2.41 21.73
C ALA A 114 9.25 2.38 21.76
N LYS A 115 9.92 2.23 20.61
CA LYS A 115 11.39 2.32 20.50
C LYS A 115 11.87 3.74 20.80
N GLU A 116 11.27 4.76 20.16
CA GLU A 116 11.63 6.17 20.38
C GLU A 116 11.52 6.53 21.87
N LYS A 117 10.44 6.11 22.55
CA LYS A 117 10.29 6.32 24.01
C LYS A 117 11.35 5.63 24.86
N ARG A 118 11.77 4.42 24.48
CA ARG A 118 12.84 3.70 25.21
C ARG A 118 14.17 4.39 25.03
N GLU A 119 14.46 4.87 23.83
CA GLU A 119 15.69 5.61 23.54
C GLU A 119 15.71 6.93 24.34
N GLU A 120 14.64 7.72 24.32
CA GLU A 120 14.50 8.93 25.13
C GLU A 120 14.71 8.67 26.64
N CYS A 121 14.12 7.59 27.15
CA CYS A 121 14.29 7.17 28.55
C CYS A 121 15.74 6.77 28.86
N CYS A 122 16.40 6.05 27.96
CA CYS A 122 17.80 5.65 28.13
C CYS A 122 18.74 6.87 28.12
N TRP A 123 18.51 7.82 27.21
CA TRP A 123 19.29 9.06 27.16
C TRP A 123 19.10 9.90 28.42
N SER A 124 17.87 10.07 28.91
CA SER A 124 17.61 10.82 30.16
C SER A 124 18.24 10.17 31.41
N GLN A 125 18.30 8.83 31.49
CA GLN A 125 19.04 8.13 32.54
C GLN A 125 20.55 8.33 32.45
N ILE A 126 21.11 8.38 31.24
CA ILE A 126 22.54 8.66 31.04
C ILE A 126 22.86 10.10 31.47
N TYR A 127 22.05 11.08 31.06
CA TYR A 127 22.27 12.49 31.43
C TYR A 127 22.24 12.69 32.95
N THR A 128 21.23 12.16 33.64
CA THR A 128 21.13 12.25 35.11
C THR A 128 22.31 11.59 35.83
N TYR A 129 22.80 10.45 35.34
CA TYR A 129 24.00 9.80 35.89
C TYR A 129 25.28 10.61 35.65
N THR A 130 25.43 11.26 34.49
CA THR A 130 26.58 12.12 34.21
C THR A 130 26.58 13.42 35.02
N GLU A 131 25.42 13.97 35.33
CA GLU A 131 25.32 15.16 36.20
C GLU A 131 25.60 14.81 37.67
N TYR A 132 25.10 13.65 38.14
CA TYR A 132 25.39 13.14 39.47
C TYR A 132 26.87 12.84 39.69
N THR A 133 27.55 12.22 38.71
CA THR A 133 28.99 11.95 38.82
C THR A 133 29.84 13.21 38.75
N LYS A 134 29.43 14.23 37.98
CA LYS A 134 30.09 15.54 37.98
C LYS A 134 29.98 16.25 39.33
N SER A 135 28.83 16.20 40.00
CA SER A 135 28.67 16.85 41.30
C SER A 135 29.47 16.17 42.43
N VAL A 136 29.59 14.85 42.40
CA VAL A 136 30.37 14.06 43.38
C VAL A 136 31.89 14.23 43.22
N LEU A 137 32.39 14.51 42.01
CA LEU A 137 33.83 14.74 41.75
C LEU A 137 34.28 16.21 42.01
N THR A 138 33.38 17.10 42.41
CA THR A 138 33.66 18.51 42.76
C THR A 138 33.70 18.78 44.27
N ILE A 139 33.92 17.77 45.09
CA ILE A 139 34.17 17.87 46.55
C ILE A 139 35.59 17.42 46.82
#